data_AF-A0A1C2GJ70-F1
#
_entry.id   AF-A0A1C2GJ70-F1
#
_cell.length_a   1.000
_cell.length_b   1.000
_cell.length_c   1.000
_cell.angle_alpha   90.00
_cell.angle_beta   90.00
_cell.angle_gamma   90.00
#
_symmetry.space_group_name_H-M   'P 1'
#
loop_
_entity.id
_entity.type
_entity.pdbx_description
1 polymer ?
#
loop_
_entity_poly.entity_id
_entity_poly.type
_entity_poly.pdbx_seq_one_letter_code
_entity_poly.pdbx_strand_id
1 'polypeptide(L)'
;MIMKTLSLIFLLMCPLTLMAQIDVTVQGTTYKSPAIGELKSPEALKSAAATAQMAAQALTGEAAGLNASAKATETEMNGLTGKTKDYTEKLDNYNKNALGPYKEDLNQYTTNLNKYTSILTTYNNDVAANNALPADKRDAGNVARLNGRKADLDDWKGKLDTWKGSLDTKKASVDQQMQAVNADREVLIQQYATVRAKLNDIQARLKLAYQQLLSCKTYAEQCNTALKTNYPTYTGIAATDWFGSTVWKGTVGDLETEMENLKALSGKVFGGN
;
A
#
# COMPACT_ATOMS: atom_id res chain seq x y z
N MET A 1 -14.14 8.73 -22.82
CA MET A 1 -14.63 9.30 -21.56
C MET A 1 -13.42 9.74 -20.74
N ILE A 2 -12.65 10.72 -21.24
CA ILE A 2 -12.50 12.08 -20.70
C ILE A 2 -12.30 12.09 -19.17
N MET A 3 -11.04 12.01 -18.75
CA MET A 3 -10.54 12.82 -17.63
C MET A 3 -9.07 13.12 -17.89
N LYS A 4 -8.81 14.34 -18.37
CA LYS A 4 -7.51 15.00 -18.34
C LYS A 4 -7.18 15.26 -16.86
N THR A 5 -6.24 14.53 -16.28
CA THR A 5 -5.59 14.97 -15.05
C THR A 5 -4.46 15.91 -15.47
N LEU A 6 -4.75 17.21 -15.44
CA LEU A 6 -3.74 18.25 -15.33
C LEU A 6 -2.80 17.86 -14.18
N SER A 7 -1.57 17.46 -14.49
CA SER A 7 -0.45 17.58 -13.55
C SER A 7 -0.21 19.07 -13.35
N LEU A 8 -0.97 19.63 -12.43
CA LEU A 8 -0.82 20.99 -11.96
C LEU A 8 0.52 21.05 -11.21
N ILE A 9 1.56 21.46 -11.92
CA ILE A 9 2.80 22.00 -11.36
C ILE A 9 2.39 23.25 -10.58
N PHE A 10 1.91 23.07 -9.37
CA PHE A 10 1.79 24.14 -8.38
C PHE A 10 3.10 24.16 -7.60
N LEU A 11 4.17 24.54 -8.31
CA LEU A 11 5.24 25.31 -7.69
C LEU A 11 4.56 26.58 -7.17
N LEU A 12 4.11 26.53 -5.91
CA LEU A 12 3.76 27.72 -5.14
C LEU A 12 5.06 28.49 -4.94
N MET A 13 5.45 29.24 -5.98
CA MET A 13 6.28 30.41 -5.85
C MET A 13 5.49 31.39 -4.99
N CYS A 14 5.68 31.31 -3.68
CA CYS A 14 5.33 32.41 -2.80
C CYS A 14 6.26 33.56 -3.18
N PRO A 15 5.76 34.73 -3.58
CA PRO A 15 6.62 35.89 -3.79
C PRO A 15 7.24 36.27 -2.44
N LEU A 16 8.51 35.90 -2.26
CA LEU A 16 9.39 36.32 -1.17
C LEU A 16 9.69 37.81 -1.29
N THR A 17 8.69 38.67 -1.07
CA THR A 17 8.85 40.12 -1.00
C THR A 17 8.06 40.67 0.18
N LEU A 18 8.47 40.30 1.38
CA LEU A 18 8.33 41.11 2.59
C LEU A 18 9.48 40.68 3.51
N MET A 19 10.14 41.67 4.12
CA MET A 19 11.38 41.51 4.90
C MET A 19 11.23 40.40 5.93
N ALA A 20 11.71 39.20 5.60
CA ALA A 20 11.23 37.99 6.23
C ALA A 20 11.91 37.87 7.60
N GLN A 21 11.13 37.74 8.65
CA GLN A 21 11.59 37.18 9.91
C GLN A 21 11.83 35.67 9.72
N ILE A 22 12.79 35.07 10.41
CA ILE A 22 12.82 33.60 10.56
C ILE A 22 12.30 33.22 11.95
N ASP A 23 11.37 32.27 11.97
CA ASP A 23 10.91 31.58 13.17
C ASP A 23 11.02 30.07 12.88
N VAL A 24 12.15 29.50 13.30
CA VAL A 24 12.49 28.09 13.03
C VAL A 24 12.56 27.37 14.36
N THR A 25 11.79 26.30 14.51
CA THR A 25 11.86 25.44 15.70
C THR A 25 12.50 24.11 15.32
N VAL A 26 13.59 23.75 15.99
CA VAL A 26 14.30 22.48 15.84
C VAL A 26 14.39 21.81 17.20
N GLN A 27 13.85 20.60 17.33
CA GLN A 27 13.91 19.81 18.57
C GLN A 27 13.48 20.58 19.84
N GLY A 28 12.43 21.41 19.73
CA GLY A 28 11.93 22.22 20.84
C GLY A 28 12.70 23.52 21.12
N THR A 29 13.78 23.79 20.40
CA THR A 29 14.49 25.07 20.43
C THR A 29 14.00 25.96 19.30
N THR A 30 13.52 27.15 19.64
CA THR A 30 13.04 28.13 18.66
C THR A 30 14.08 29.22 18.41
N TYR A 31 14.51 29.32 17.15
CA TYR A 31 15.39 30.36 16.64
C TYR A 31 14.55 31.48 16.03
N LYS A 32 14.52 32.63 16.70
CA LYS A 32 13.83 33.83 16.21
C LYS A 32 14.85 34.87 15.79
N SER A 33 14.71 35.38 14.58
CA SER A 33 15.44 36.57 14.14
C SER A 33 14.51 37.79 14.14
N PRO A 34 15.04 39.03 14.22
CA PRO A 34 14.24 40.25 13.99
C PRO A 34 13.96 40.46 12.50
N ALA A 35 13.03 41.35 12.16
CA ALA A 35 12.85 41.76 10.78
C ALA A 35 14.08 42.58 10.32
N ILE A 36 14.51 42.40 9.07
CA ILE A 36 15.76 43.03 8.58
C ILE A 36 15.71 44.56 8.65
N GLY A 37 14.54 45.15 8.43
CA GLY A 37 14.33 46.60 8.55
C GLY A 37 14.55 47.15 9.96
N GLU A 38 14.50 46.31 11.00
CA GLU A 38 14.70 46.68 12.41
C GLU A 38 16.19 46.66 12.80
N LEU A 39 17.04 46.04 11.99
CA LEU A 39 18.47 45.91 12.25
C LEU A 39 19.21 47.19 11.81
N LYS A 40 19.57 48.05 12.76
CA LYS A 40 20.16 49.39 12.51
C LYS A 40 21.68 49.47 12.72
N SER A 41 22.37 48.33 12.88
CA SER A 41 23.83 48.30 12.98
C SER A 41 24.45 47.09 12.25
N PRO A 42 25.73 47.19 11.84
CA PRO A 42 26.48 46.07 11.29
C PRO A 42 26.50 44.83 12.21
N GLU A 43 26.65 45.05 13.51
CA GLU A 43 26.71 44.00 14.53
C GLU A 43 25.36 43.27 14.67
N ALA A 44 24.25 44.00 14.59
CA ALA A 44 22.91 43.43 14.62
C ALA A 44 22.64 42.55 13.39
N LEU A 45 23.02 43.01 12.20
CA LEU A 45 22.93 42.22 10.95
C LEU A 45 23.79 40.96 11.01
N LYS A 46 25.00 41.04 11.57
CA LYS A 46 25.88 39.88 11.78
C LYS A 46 25.30 38.87 12.76
N SER A 47 24.80 39.34 13.91
CA SER A 47 24.20 38.49 14.93
C SER A 47 22.93 37.79 14.40
N ALA A 48 22.12 38.50 13.62
CA ALA A 48 20.94 37.93 12.96
C ALA A 48 21.32 36.84 11.94
N ALA A 49 22.34 37.09 11.11
CA ALA A 49 22.87 36.09 10.17
C ALA A 49 23.45 34.86 10.91
N ALA A 50 24.18 35.06 12.01
CA ALA A 50 24.69 33.98 12.86
C ALA A 50 23.56 33.13 13.45
N THR A 51 22.47 33.76 13.86
CA THR A 51 21.28 33.06 14.37
C THR A 51 20.65 32.16 13.32
N ALA A 52 20.52 32.65 12.08
CA ALA A 52 20.04 31.84 10.96
C ALA A 52 20.99 30.68 10.61
N GLN A 53 22.30 30.89 10.72
CA GLN A 53 23.29 29.83 10.56
C GLN A 53 23.15 28.75 11.64
N MET A 54 23.00 29.12 12.91
CA MET A 54 22.78 28.17 14.00
C MET A 54 21.49 27.37 13.80
N ALA A 55 20.41 28.03 13.39
CA ALA A 55 19.14 27.37 13.06
C ALA A 55 19.32 26.37 11.90
N ALA A 56 20.03 26.77 10.85
CA ALA A 56 20.32 25.88 9.72
C ALA A 56 21.18 24.68 10.12
N GLN A 57 22.20 24.87 10.97
CA GLN A 57 23.03 23.77 11.49
C GLN A 57 22.18 22.79 12.31
N ALA A 58 21.30 23.27 13.19
CA ALA A 58 20.39 22.40 13.92
C ALA A 58 19.48 21.60 12.97
N LEU A 59 18.94 22.25 11.94
CA LEU A 59 18.13 21.59 10.90
C LEU A 59 18.89 20.51 10.12
N THR A 60 20.21 20.67 9.89
CA THR A 60 21.00 19.61 9.20
C THR A 60 21.05 18.32 10.01
N GLY A 61 21.11 18.39 11.34
CA GLY A 61 21.04 17.21 12.21
C GLY A 61 19.68 16.53 12.16
N GLU A 62 18.59 17.31 12.18
CA GLU A 62 17.24 16.77 12.02
C GLU A 62 17.03 16.13 10.63
N ALA A 63 17.50 16.79 9.57
CA ALA A 63 17.48 16.29 8.21
C ALA A 63 18.20 14.94 8.07
N ALA A 64 19.37 14.77 8.70
CA ALA A 64 20.08 13.50 8.71
C ALA A 64 19.26 12.38 9.38
N GLY A 65 18.58 12.67 10.49
CA GLY A 65 17.68 11.73 11.16
C GLY A 65 16.45 11.37 10.32
N LEU A 66 15.88 12.33 9.60
CA LEU A 66 14.79 12.10 8.65
C LEU A 66 15.23 11.23 7.48
N ASN A 67 16.42 11.46 6.91
CA ASN A 67 16.98 10.63 5.85
C ASN A 67 17.22 9.18 6.31
N ALA A 68 17.71 8.99 7.54
CA ALA A 68 17.85 7.64 8.10
C ALA A 68 16.48 6.95 8.26
N SER A 69 15.47 7.68 8.73
CA SER A 69 14.09 7.18 8.87
C SER A 69 13.45 6.84 7.53
N ALA A 70 13.73 7.64 6.50
CA ALA A 70 13.28 7.42 5.13
C ALA A 70 13.83 6.11 4.55
N LYS A 71 15.15 5.89 4.65
CA LYS A 71 15.80 4.63 4.23
C LYS A 71 15.30 3.40 4.98
N ALA A 72 15.05 3.54 6.28
CA ALA A 72 14.45 2.46 7.08
C ALA A 72 13.03 2.12 6.56
N THR A 73 12.22 3.14 6.29
CA THR A 73 10.87 2.99 5.72
C THR A 73 10.89 2.39 4.32
N GLU A 74 11.85 2.76 3.48
CA GLU A 74 12.08 2.14 2.18
C GLU A 74 12.39 0.64 2.31
N THR A 75 13.22 0.26 3.28
CA THR A 75 13.54 -1.15 3.55
C THR A 75 12.30 -1.92 4.00
N GLU A 76 11.48 -1.35 4.89
CA GLU A 76 10.19 -1.93 5.29
C GLU A 76 9.28 -2.14 4.08
N MET A 77 9.17 -1.13 3.21
CA MET A 77 8.36 -1.20 1.97
C MET A 77 8.84 -2.30 1.02
N ASN A 78 10.15 -2.42 0.80
CA ASN A 78 10.71 -3.48 -0.04
C ASN A 78 10.42 -4.88 0.54
N GLY A 79 10.42 -5.01 1.86
CA GLY A 79 9.98 -6.23 2.54
C GLY A 79 8.51 -6.58 2.29
N LEU A 80 7.62 -5.58 2.23
CA LEU A 80 6.21 -5.79 1.90
C LEU A 80 5.99 -6.20 0.44
N THR A 81 6.81 -5.70 -0.48
CA THR A 81 6.81 -6.17 -1.88
C THR A 81 7.09 -7.67 -1.97
N GLY A 82 8.08 -8.16 -1.21
CA GLY A 82 8.37 -9.60 -1.11
C GLY A 82 7.18 -10.40 -0.59
N LYS A 83 6.60 -9.98 0.53
CA LYS A 83 5.42 -10.66 1.10
C LYS A 83 4.20 -10.64 0.18
N THR A 84 4.03 -9.58 -0.62
CA THR A 84 2.94 -9.51 -1.62
C THR A 84 3.13 -10.54 -2.73
N LYS A 85 4.37 -10.77 -3.16
CA LYS A 85 4.70 -11.85 -4.08
C LYS A 85 4.36 -13.21 -3.47
N ASP A 86 4.80 -13.47 -2.23
CA ASP A 86 4.49 -14.72 -1.53
C ASP A 86 2.97 -14.95 -1.39
N TYR A 87 2.21 -13.91 -1.05
CA TYR A 87 0.75 -13.96 -1.00
C TYR A 87 0.13 -14.31 -2.36
N THR A 88 0.63 -13.70 -3.44
CA THR A 88 0.16 -13.96 -4.80
C THR A 88 0.41 -15.42 -5.20
N GLU A 89 1.61 -15.94 -4.91
CA GLU A 89 1.95 -17.34 -5.15
C GLU A 89 1.08 -18.29 -4.33
N LYS A 90 0.77 -17.96 -3.06
CA LYS A 90 -0.17 -18.74 -2.24
C LYS A 90 -1.58 -18.74 -2.84
N LEU A 91 -2.07 -17.60 -3.30
CA LEU A 91 -3.39 -17.48 -3.92
C LEU A 91 -3.48 -18.30 -5.21
N ASP A 92 -2.45 -18.25 -6.05
CA ASP A 92 -2.35 -19.06 -7.27
C ASP A 92 -2.32 -20.56 -6.95
N ASN A 93 -1.54 -20.96 -5.95
CA ASN A 93 -1.49 -22.35 -5.49
C ASN A 93 -2.84 -22.82 -4.94
N TYR A 94 -3.54 -21.98 -4.17
CA TYR A 94 -4.90 -22.28 -3.70
C TYR A 94 -5.85 -22.50 -4.90
N ASN A 95 -5.83 -21.59 -5.88
CA ASN A 95 -6.69 -21.69 -7.05
C ASN A 95 -6.44 -22.97 -7.85
N LYS A 96 -5.15 -23.30 -8.05
CA LYS A 96 -4.71 -24.44 -8.86
C LYS A 96 -4.93 -25.78 -8.16
N ASN A 97 -4.57 -25.87 -6.88
CA ASN A 97 -4.44 -27.16 -6.19
C ASN A 97 -5.61 -27.49 -5.27
N ALA A 98 -6.44 -26.51 -4.89
CA ALA A 98 -7.60 -26.73 -4.03
C ALA A 98 -8.91 -26.42 -4.76
N LEU A 99 -9.09 -25.17 -5.22
CA LEU A 99 -10.36 -24.73 -5.79
C LEU A 99 -10.66 -25.39 -7.14
N GLY A 100 -9.68 -25.46 -8.04
CA GLY A 100 -9.83 -26.07 -9.36
C GLY A 100 -10.28 -27.53 -9.29
N PRO A 101 -9.55 -28.41 -8.58
CA PRO A 101 -9.94 -29.81 -8.41
C PRO A 101 -11.32 -29.99 -7.77
N TYR A 102 -11.66 -29.19 -6.76
CA TYR A 102 -13.00 -29.23 -6.15
C TYR A 102 -14.12 -28.90 -7.16
N LYS A 103 -13.92 -27.87 -8.00
CA LYS A 103 -14.89 -27.50 -9.05
C LYS A 103 -15.07 -28.62 -10.06
N GLU A 104 -13.99 -29.28 -10.44
CA GLU A 104 -14.03 -30.41 -11.38
C GLU A 104 -14.83 -31.58 -10.79
N ASP A 105 -14.54 -31.98 -9.55
CA ASP A 105 -15.30 -33.03 -8.87
C ASP A 105 -16.78 -32.67 -8.72
N LEU A 106 -17.10 -31.40 -8.42
CA LEU A 106 -18.47 -30.92 -8.29
C LEU A 106 -19.23 -31.02 -9.61
N ASN A 107 -18.58 -30.67 -10.73
CA ASN A 107 -19.16 -30.80 -12.06
C ASN A 107 -19.45 -32.26 -12.42
N GLN A 108 -18.51 -33.16 -12.10
CA GLN A 108 -18.67 -34.58 -12.35
C GLN A 108 -19.80 -35.19 -11.48
N TYR A 109 -19.88 -34.81 -10.20
CA TYR A 109 -21.00 -35.20 -9.33
C TYR A 109 -22.34 -34.73 -9.87
N THR A 110 -22.43 -33.45 -10.27
CA THR A 110 -23.65 -32.87 -10.84
C THR A 110 -24.08 -33.62 -12.10
N THR A 111 -23.12 -33.93 -12.98
CA THR A 111 -23.38 -34.72 -14.20
C THR A 111 -23.95 -36.10 -13.88
N ASN A 112 -23.37 -36.79 -12.90
CA ASN A 112 -23.82 -38.13 -12.54
C ASN A 112 -25.13 -38.13 -11.74
N LEU A 113 -25.39 -37.10 -10.94
CA LEU A 113 -26.68 -36.86 -10.30
C LEU A 113 -27.79 -36.68 -11.33
N ASN A 114 -27.53 -35.92 -12.40
CA ASN A 114 -28.49 -35.73 -13.49
C ASN A 114 -28.80 -37.05 -14.22
N LYS A 115 -27.78 -37.88 -14.50
CA LYS A 115 -27.97 -39.20 -15.11
C LYS A 115 -28.82 -40.12 -14.21
N TYR A 116 -28.50 -40.18 -12.92
CA TYR A 116 -29.27 -40.95 -11.94
C TYR A 116 -30.73 -40.49 -11.90
N THR A 117 -30.97 -39.18 -11.83
CA THR A 117 -32.33 -38.59 -11.77
C THR A 117 -33.16 -38.96 -13.01
N SER A 118 -32.54 -38.94 -14.20
CA SER A 118 -33.19 -39.34 -15.45
C SER A 118 -33.60 -40.83 -15.44
N ILE A 119 -32.71 -41.70 -14.96
CA ILE A 119 -32.97 -43.15 -14.93
C ILE A 119 -33.99 -43.50 -13.85
N LEU A 120 -33.94 -42.84 -12.69
CA LEU A 120 -34.95 -42.96 -11.64
C LEU A 120 -36.34 -42.55 -12.15
N THR A 121 -36.43 -41.46 -12.92
CA THR A 121 -37.69 -41.01 -13.52
C THR A 121 -38.28 -42.07 -14.45
N THR A 122 -37.45 -42.62 -15.35
CA THR A 122 -37.87 -43.70 -16.25
C THR A 122 -38.33 -44.94 -15.47
N TYR A 123 -37.58 -45.36 -14.45
CA TYR A 123 -37.96 -46.47 -13.58
C TYR A 123 -39.31 -46.25 -12.90
N ASN A 124 -39.54 -45.05 -12.32
CA ASN A 124 -40.80 -44.73 -11.66
C ASN A 124 -41.98 -44.79 -12.63
N ASN A 125 -41.80 -44.33 -13.87
CA ASN A 125 -42.83 -44.42 -14.91
C ASN A 125 -43.14 -45.88 -15.27
N ASP A 126 -42.12 -46.73 -15.40
CA ASP A 126 -42.30 -48.16 -15.71
C ASP A 126 -43.01 -48.91 -14.58
N VAL A 127 -42.67 -48.60 -13.31
CA VAL A 127 -43.35 -49.13 -12.13
C VAL A 127 -44.82 -48.69 -12.10
N ALA A 128 -45.09 -47.40 -12.35
CA ALA A 128 -46.45 -46.87 -12.38
C ALA A 128 -47.28 -47.54 -13.47
N ALA A 129 -46.72 -47.71 -14.68
CA ALA A 129 -47.39 -48.38 -15.79
C ALA A 129 -47.71 -49.85 -15.47
N ASN A 130 -46.77 -50.59 -14.86
CA ASN A 130 -47.01 -51.97 -14.43
C ASN A 130 -48.08 -52.06 -13.33
N ASN A 131 -48.07 -51.13 -12.37
CA ASN A 131 -49.03 -51.10 -11.27
C ASN A 131 -50.44 -50.69 -11.71
N ALA A 132 -50.59 -49.98 -12.84
CA ALA A 132 -51.88 -49.67 -13.42
C ALA A 132 -52.61 -50.90 -14.01
N LEU A 133 -51.90 -52.01 -14.27
CA LEU A 133 -52.50 -53.26 -14.73
C LEU A 133 -53.21 -54.00 -13.58
N PRO A 134 -54.35 -54.69 -13.85
CA PRO A 134 -54.94 -55.66 -12.93
C PRO A 134 -53.90 -56.70 -12.48
N ALA A 135 -53.99 -57.18 -11.23
CA ALA A 135 -52.97 -58.02 -10.63
C ALA A 135 -52.69 -59.32 -11.41
N ASP A 136 -53.74 -59.92 -11.99
CA ASP A 136 -53.67 -61.13 -12.83
C ASP A 136 -53.05 -60.88 -14.22
N LYS A 137 -52.90 -59.60 -14.62
CA LYS A 137 -52.29 -59.18 -15.89
C LYS A 137 -50.86 -58.67 -15.73
N ARG A 138 -50.32 -58.65 -14.51
CA ARG A 138 -48.93 -58.24 -14.26
C ARG A 138 -48.00 -59.42 -14.56
N ASP A 139 -47.12 -59.22 -15.54
CA ASP A 139 -46.13 -60.22 -15.92
C ASP A 139 -45.04 -60.38 -14.83
N ALA A 140 -44.83 -61.60 -14.35
CA ALA A 140 -43.85 -61.89 -13.30
C ALA A 140 -42.41 -61.59 -13.75
N GLY A 141 -42.10 -61.79 -15.04
CA GLY A 141 -40.81 -61.44 -15.62
C GLY A 141 -40.55 -59.93 -15.60
N ASN A 142 -41.56 -59.12 -15.93
CA ASN A 142 -41.49 -57.67 -15.85
C ASN A 142 -41.29 -57.19 -14.40
N VAL A 143 -41.99 -57.79 -13.42
CA VAL A 143 -41.79 -57.49 -11.99
C VAL A 143 -40.36 -57.81 -11.56
N ALA A 144 -39.82 -58.98 -11.93
CA ALA A 144 -38.44 -59.35 -11.63
C ALA A 144 -37.43 -58.36 -12.24
N ARG A 145 -37.66 -57.92 -13.49
CA ARG A 145 -36.83 -56.91 -14.17
C ARG A 145 -36.86 -55.56 -13.44
N LEU A 146 -38.04 -55.11 -13.01
CA LEU A 146 -38.18 -53.85 -12.26
C LEU A 146 -37.47 -53.94 -10.91
N ASN A 147 -37.56 -55.07 -10.21
CA ASN A 147 -36.83 -55.30 -8.96
C ASN A 147 -35.31 -55.27 -9.17
N GLY A 148 -34.81 -55.86 -10.25
CA GLY A 148 -33.38 -55.78 -10.62
C GLY A 148 -32.92 -54.33 -10.85
N ARG A 149 -33.67 -53.57 -11.66
CA ARG A 149 -33.38 -52.14 -11.90
C ARG A 149 -33.44 -51.30 -10.64
N LYS A 150 -34.32 -51.64 -9.69
CA LYS A 150 -34.37 -50.98 -8.39
C LYS A 150 -33.07 -51.21 -7.61
N ALA A 151 -32.57 -52.44 -7.57
CA ALA A 151 -31.32 -52.76 -6.89
C ALA A 151 -30.14 -51.98 -7.51
N ASP A 152 -30.08 -51.88 -8.84
CA ASP A 152 -29.06 -51.08 -9.53
C ASP A 152 -29.15 -49.58 -9.21
N LEU A 153 -30.38 -49.03 -9.13
CA LEU A 153 -30.63 -47.64 -8.72
C LEU A 153 -30.22 -47.39 -7.27
N ASP A 154 -30.51 -48.32 -6.37
CA ASP A 154 -30.12 -48.21 -4.96
C ASP A 154 -28.58 -48.23 -4.80
N ASP A 155 -27.87 -49.10 -5.55
CA ASP A 155 -26.40 -49.11 -5.59
C ASP A 155 -25.83 -47.79 -6.13
N TRP A 156 -26.39 -47.27 -7.23
CA TRP A 156 -25.94 -45.99 -7.78
C TRP A 156 -26.21 -44.83 -6.83
N LYS A 157 -27.36 -44.83 -6.15
CA LYS A 157 -27.64 -43.85 -5.10
C LYS A 157 -26.57 -43.91 -3.99
N GLY A 158 -26.20 -45.11 -3.54
CA GLY A 158 -25.14 -45.27 -2.53
C GLY A 158 -23.78 -44.70 -2.99
N LYS A 159 -23.42 -44.90 -4.27
CA LYS A 159 -22.22 -44.30 -4.87
C LYS A 159 -22.29 -42.77 -4.91
N LEU A 160 -23.44 -42.19 -5.28
CA LEU A 160 -23.65 -40.74 -5.27
C LEU A 160 -23.57 -40.16 -3.86
N ASP A 161 -24.16 -40.83 -2.86
CA ASP A 161 -24.10 -40.40 -1.47
C ASP A 161 -22.65 -40.42 -0.93
N THR A 162 -21.88 -41.46 -1.27
CA THR A 162 -20.44 -41.55 -0.94
C THR A 162 -19.63 -40.43 -1.58
N TRP A 163 -19.88 -40.13 -2.85
CA TRP A 163 -19.19 -39.06 -3.55
C TRP A 163 -19.57 -37.69 -3.01
N LYS A 164 -20.84 -37.48 -2.67
CA LYS A 164 -21.28 -36.26 -2.00
C LYS A 164 -20.54 -36.04 -0.68
N GLY A 165 -20.40 -37.08 0.15
CA GLY A 165 -19.62 -36.98 1.39
C GLY A 165 -18.15 -36.61 1.15
N SER A 166 -17.55 -37.15 0.08
CA SER A 166 -16.19 -36.79 -0.34
C SER A 166 -16.09 -35.33 -0.80
N LEU A 167 -17.09 -34.84 -1.54
CA LEU A 167 -17.18 -33.44 -1.95
C LEU A 167 -17.35 -32.49 -0.78
N ASP A 168 -18.21 -32.82 0.19
CA ASP A 168 -18.43 -32.01 1.39
C ASP A 168 -17.12 -31.88 2.20
N THR A 169 -16.35 -32.98 2.29
CA THR A 169 -15.02 -32.98 2.92
C THR A 169 -14.02 -32.11 2.15
N LYS A 170 -13.96 -32.24 0.82
CA LYS A 170 -13.08 -31.39 -0.02
C LYS A 170 -13.47 -29.92 0.09
N LYS A 171 -14.77 -29.61 0.13
CA LYS A 171 -15.26 -28.24 0.30
C LYS A 171 -14.78 -27.66 1.63
N ALA A 172 -14.91 -28.39 2.73
CA ALA A 172 -14.44 -27.94 4.04
C ALA A 172 -12.93 -27.63 4.02
N SER A 173 -12.13 -28.48 3.35
CA SER A 173 -10.69 -28.22 3.16
C SER A 173 -10.43 -26.97 2.31
N VAL A 174 -11.17 -26.76 1.23
CA VAL A 174 -11.06 -25.55 0.38
C VAL A 174 -11.39 -24.30 1.21
N ASP A 175 -12.47 -24.33 1.97
CA ASP A 175 -12.89 -23.20 2.83
C ASP A 175 -11.80 -22.86 3.87
N GLN A 176 -11.20 -23.88 4.51
CA GLN A 176 -10.11 -23.68 5.48
C GLN A 176 -8.86 -23.07 4.84
N GLN A 177 -8.47 -23.54 3.65
CA GLN A 177 -7.32 -22.96 2.94
C GLN A 177 -7.58 -21.51 2.52
N MET A 178 -8.79 -21.19 2.07
CA MET A 178 -9.15 -19.82 1.74
C MET A 178 -9.12 -18.90 2.97
N GLN A 179 -9.56 -19.38 4.14
CA GLN A 179 -9.45 -18.62 5.38
C GLN A 179 -7.99 -18.27 5.72
N ALA A 180 -7.06 -19.21 5.55
CA ALA A 180 -5.64 -18.96 5.77
C ALA A 180 -5.08 -17.91 4.79
N VAL A 181 -5.42 -17.99 3.50
CA VAL A 181 -5.03 -16.99 2.49
C VAL A 181 -5.59 -15.60 2.83
N ASN A 182 -6.85 -15.52 3.27
CA ASN A 182 -7.47 -14.26 3.68
C ASN A 182 -6.84 -13.65 4.94
N ALA A 183 -6.42 -14.48 5.90
CA ALA A 183 -5.72 -14.00 7.09
C ALA A 183 -4.38 -13.34 6.71
N ASP A 184 -3.62 -13.96 5.81
CA ASP A 184 -2.36 -13.38 5.29
C ASP A 184 -2.60 -12.05 4.57
N ARG A 185 -3.68 -11.97 3.77
CA ARG A 185 -4.09 -10.72 3.08
C ARG A 185 -4.35 -9.59 4.07
N GLU A 186 -5.07 -9.88 5.15
CA GLU A 186 -5.44 -8.86 6.14
C GLU A 186 -4.21 -8.33 6.88
N VAL A 187 -3.27 -9.21 7.24
CA VAL A 187 -1.98 -8.82 7.83
C VAL A 187 -1.21 -7.91 6.87
N LEU A 188 -1.17 -8.23 5.57
CA LEU A 188 -0.51 -7.40 4.56
C LEU A 188 -1.14 -6.01 4.45
N ILE A 189 -2.46 -5.92 4.43
CA ILE A 189 -3.18 -4.64 4.36
C ILE A 189 -2.82 -3.75 5.56
N GLN A 190 -2.82 -4.30 6.77
CA GLN A 190 -2.48 -3.55 7.98
C GLN A 190 -1.02 -3.07 7.98
N GLN A 191 -0.10 -3.93 7.51
CA GLN A 191 1.30 -3.55 7.37
C GLN A 191 1.47 -2.44 6.33
N TYR A 192 0.82 -2.52 5.18
CA TYR A 192 0.82 -1.46 4.17
C TYR A 192 0.28 -0.14 4.69
N ALA A 193 -0.84 -0.16 5.41
CA ALA A 193 -1.41 1.06 5.99
C ALA A 193 -0.44 1.72 6.98
N THR A 194 0.22 0.92 7.82
CA THR A 194 1.21 1.40 8.79
C THR A 194 2.40 2.06 8.11
N VAL A 195 3.00 1.38 7.13
CA VAL A 195 4.18 1.92 6.43
C VAL A 195 3.81 3.14 5.58
N ARG A 196 2.61 3.17 4.98
CA ARG A 196 2.10 4.35 4.27
C ARG A 196 1.95 5.56 5.19
N ALA A 197 1.45 5.37 6.41
CA ALA A 197 1.34 6.45 7.38
C ALA A 197 2.73 7.00 7.77
N LYS A 198 3.71 6.12 8.04
CA LYS A 198 5.10 6.52 8.30
C LYS A 198 5.70 7.31 7.12
N LEU A 199 5.49 6.82 5.89
CA LEU A 199 5.99 7.47 4.68
C LEU A 199 5.45 8.89 4.53
N ASN A 200 4.14 9.08 4.73
CA ASN A 200 3.51 10.39 4.66
C ASN A 200 4.04 11.36 5.73
N ASP A 201 4.24 10.89 6.97
CA ASP A 201 4.83 11.69 8.05
C ASP A 201 6.26 12.14 7.70
N ILE A 202 7.10 11.21 7.27
CA ILE A 202 8.49 11.50 6.89
C ILE A 202 8.54 12.47 5.72
N GLN A 203 7.70 12.30 4.69
CA GLN A 203 7.61 13.24 3.56
C GLN A 203 7.22 14.65 4.01
N ALA A 204 6.24 14.78 4.92
CA ALA A 204 5.82 16.07 5.45
C ALA A 204 6.96 16.76 6.21
N ARG A 205 7.68 16.00 7.04
CA ARG A 205 8.80 16.51 7.85
C ARG A 205 10.03 16.87 7.01
N LEU A 206 10.38 16.06 6.00
CA LEU A 206 11.44 16.38 5.04
C LEU A 206 11.13 17.68 4.30
N LYS A 207 9.89 17.85 3.83
CA LYS A 207 9.45 19.08 3.15
C LYS A 207 9.55 20.30 4.06
N LEU A 208 9.12 20.17 5.32
CA LEU A 208 9.22 21.25 6.30
C LEU A 208 10.69 21.63 6.57
N ALA A 209 11.55 20.65 6.83
CA ALA A 209 12.97 20.86 7.05
C ALA A 209 13.65 21.56 5.86
N TYR A 210 13.33 21.12 4.64
CA TYR A 210 13.79 21.75 3.40
C TYR A 210 13.37 23.22 3.32
N GLN A 211 12.09 23.51 3.57
CA GLN A 211 11.57 24.89 3.54
C GLN A 211 12.25 25.78 4.59
N GLN A 212 12.42 25.28 5.81
CA GLN A 212 13.09 26.03 6.88
C GLN A 212 14.56 26.28 6.58
N LEU A 213 15.29 25.31 5.99
CA LEU A 213 16.66 25.48 5.54
C LEU A 213 16.76 26.59 4.48
N LEU A 214 15.84 26.60 3.51
CA LEU A 214 15.80 27.63 2.47
C LEU A 214 15.51 29.01 3.07
N SER A 215 14.57 29.11 4.02
CA SER A 215 14.29 30.35 4.74
C SER A 215 15.51 30.89 5.50
N CYS A 216 16.24 30.02 6.22
CA CYS A 216 17.48 30.43 6.90
C CYS A 216 18.52 30.98 5.93
N LYS A 217 18.72 30.32 4.78
CA LYS A 217 19.63 30.79 3.73
C LYS A 217 19.20 32.16 3.21
N THR A 218 17.96 32.29 2.77
CA THR A 218 17.45 33.55 2.19
C THR A 218 17.54 34.69 3.18
N TYR A 219 17.23 34.45 4.46
CA TYR A 219 17.34 35.47 5.51
C TYR A 219 18.78 35.98 5.68
N ALA A 220 19.75 35.06 5.75
CA ALA A 220 21.14 35.45 5.91
C ALA A 220 21.71 36.13 4.64
N GLU A 221 21.28 35.73 3.44
CA GLU A 221 21.60 36.44 2.19
C GLU A 221 21.07 37.88 2.21
N GLN A 222 19.85 38.09 2.71
CA GLN A 222 19.27 39.42 2.87
C GLN A 222 20.03 40.24 3.94
N CYS A 223 20.43 39.64 5.06
CA CYS A 223 21.26 40.30 6.07
C CYS A 223 22.60 40.77 5.48
N ASN A 224 23.26 39.91 4.69
CA ASN A 224 24.51 40.25 4.01
C ASN A 224 24.33 41.35 2.96
N THR A 225 23.22 41.31 2.21
CA THR A 225 22.89 42.37 1.25
C THR A 225 22.69 43.70 1.96
N ALA A 226 21.90 43.73 3.03
CA ALA A 226 21.70 44.95 3.84
C ALA A 226 23.02 45.46 4.44
N LEU A 227 23.90 44.56 4.88
CA LEU A 227 25.23 44.93 5.40
C LEU A 227 26.06 45.66 4.32
N LYS A 228 26.10 45.12 3.10
CA LYS A 228 26.84 45.71 1.96
C LYS A 228 26.24 47.03 1.51
N THR A 229 24.91 47.12 1.45
CA THR A 229 24.22 48.33 0.97
C THR A 229 24.29 49.47 1.98
N ASN A 230 24.03 49.21 3.26
CA ASN A 230 23.91 50.25 4.28
C ASN A 230 25.25 50.60 4.93
N TYR A 231 26.25 49.70 4.87
CA TYR A 231 27.54 49.87 5.52
C TYR A 231 28.71 49.48 4.58
N PRO A 232 28.88 50.15 3.43
CA PRO A 232 29.83 49.76 2.39
C PRO A 232 31.30 49.86 2.80
N THR A 233 31.63 50.71 3.77
CA THR A 233 32.99 50.88 4.32
C THR A 233 33.31 49.88 5.43
N TYR A 234 32.36 49.02 5.81
CA TYR A 234 32.57 48.02 6.84
C TYR A 234 33.50 46.91 6.34
N THR A 235 34.77 46.99 6.74
CA THR A 235 35.85 46.06 6.34
C THR A 235 35.85 44.75 7.13
N GLY A 236 34.94 44.58 8.10
CA GLY A 236 34.80 43.37 8.90
C GLY A 236 34.17 42.19 8.16
N ILE A 237 34.39 42.05 6.85
CA ILE A 237 33.93 40.90 6.06
C ILE A 237 35.07 39.90 5.97
N ALA A 238 34.99 38.87 6.80
CA ALA A 238 35.20 37.52 6.32
C ALA A 238 34.35 36.64 7.22
N ALA A 239 33.06 36.59 6.93
CA ALA A 239 32.44 35.32 7.21
C ALA A 239 32.94 34.36 6.16
N THR A 240 34.02 33.70 6.53
CA THR A 240 34.43 32.43 5.97
C THR A 240 33.22 31.52 6.13
N ASP A 241 32.41 31.50 5.08
CA ASP A 241 31.39 30.50 4.85
C ASP A 241 30.29 30.41 5.94
N TRP A 242 29.45 31.45 6.07
CA TRP A 242 28.27 31.45 6.98
C TRP A 242 27.35 30.22 6.80
N PHE A 243 27.45 29.48 5.69
CA PHE A 243 26.67 28.27 5.48
C PHE A 243 27.49 27.02 5.20
N GLY A 244 28.83 27.05 5.32
CA GLY A 244 29.65 25.89 5.00
C GLY A 244 29.27 25.30 3.65
N SER A 245 29.52 26.01 2.54
CA SER A 245 28.92 25.83 1.22
C SER A 245 28.89 24.40 0.70
N THR A 246 29.74 23.50 1.21
CA THR A 246 29.73 22.06 0.94
C THR A 246 28.71 21.29 1.78
N VAL A 247 28.63 21.51 3.09
CA VAL A 247 27.76 20.74 4.01
C VAL A 247 26.29 21.07 3.76
N TRP A 248 25.95 22.36 3.69
CA TRP A 248 24.56 22.78 3.51
C TRP A 248 24.02 22.44 2.12
N LYS A 249 24.82 22.66 1.05
CA LYS A 249 24.43 22.24 -0.31
C LYS A 249 24.25 20.73 -0.39
N GLY A 250 25.11 19.96 0.29
CA GLY A 250 24.96 18.52 0.42
C GLY A 250 23.63 18.15 1.06
N THR A 251 23.33 18.69 2.26
CA THR A 251 22.08 18.39 2.96
C THR A 251 20.84 18.75 2.15
N VAL A 252 20.82 19.91 1.49
CA VAL A 252 19.67 20.33 0.66
C VAL A 252 19.49 19.40 -0.53
N GLY A 253 20.59 19.03 -1.22
CA GLY A 253 20.53 18.06 -2.32
C GLY A 253 20.11 16.66 -1.87
N ASP A 254 20.57 16.23 -0.70
CA ASP A 254 20.18 14.94 -0.10
C ASP A 254 18.68 14.93 0.23
N LEU A 255 18.14 16.01 0.80
CA LEU A 255 16.72 16.16 1.09
C LEU A 255 15.86 16.13 -0.18
N GLU A 256 16.26 16.86 -1.23
CA GLU A 256 15.57 16.85 -2.53
C GLU A 256 15.56 15.45 -3.13
N THR A 257 16.71 14.78 -3.14
CA THR A 257 16.87 13.41 -3.63
C THR A 257 15.97 12.44 -2.87
N GLU A 258 15.96 12.53 -1.53
CA GLU A 258 15.16 11.64 -0.69
C GLU A 258 13.66 11.88 -0.89
N MET A 259 13.20 13.14 -1.00
CA MET A 259 11.80 13.42 -1.32
C MET A 259 11.39 12.82 -2.66
N GLU A 260 12.23 12.90 -3.70
CA GLU A 260 11.94 12.28 -5.00
C GLU A 260 11.92 10.75 -4.92
N ASN A 261 12.86 10.14 -4.18
CA ASN A 261 12.88 8.69 -3.93
C ASN A 261 11.60 8.22 -3.24
N LEU A 262 11.16 8.92 -2.18
CA LEU A 262 9.94 8.59 -1.45
C LEU A 262 8.68 8.78 -2.31
N LYS A 263 8.63 9.82 -3.16
CA LYS A 263 7.53 9.99 -4.13
C LYS A 263 7.46 8.82 -5.10
N ALA A 264 8.60 8.44 -5.68
CA ALA A 264 8.71 7.30 -6.59
C ALA A 264 8.29 5.99 -5.91
N LEU A 265 8.68 5.79 -4.64
CA LEU A 265 8.24 4.65 -3.84
C LEU A 265 6.72 4.64 -3.65
N SER A 266 6.12 5.78 -3.32
CA SER A 266 4.66 5.87 -3.15
C SER A 266 3.91 5.53 -4.45
N GLY A 267 4.44 5.98 -5.60
CA GLY A 267 3.85 5.72 -6.91
C GLY A 267 3.92 4.25 -7.32
N LYS A 268 5.04 3.58 -7.08
CA LYS A 268 5.22 2.16 -7.43
C LYS A 268 4.31 1.22 -6.65
N VAL A 269 3.98 1.57 -5.41
CA VAL A 269 3.30 0.65 -4.48
C VAL A 269 1.81 0.98 -4.30
N PHE A 270 1.44 2.25 -4.38
CA PHE A 270 0.05 2.69 -4.18
C PHE A 270 -0.61 3.24 -5.44
N GLY A 271 0.13 3.40 -6.54
CA GLY A 271 -0.36 3.91 -7.82
C GLY A 271 -0.87 2.85 -8.80
N GLY A 272 -0.89 1.57 -8.41
CA GLY A 272 -1.48 0.50 -9.21
C GLY A 272 -3.00 0.50 -9.12
N ASN A 273 -3.65 1.28 -9.99
CA ASN A 273 -5.00 1.02 -10.49
C ASN A 273 -4.90 0.64 -11.96
#